data_AF-A0AAV2ZYI9-F1
#
_entry.id   AF-A0AAV2ZYI9-F1
#
_cell.length_a   1.000
_cell.length_b   1.000
_cell.length_c   1.000
_cell.angle_alpha   90.00
_cell.angle_beta   90.00
_cell.angle_gamma   90.00
#
_symmetry.space_group_name_H-M   'P 1'
#
loop_
_entity.id
_entity.type
_entity.pdbx_description
1 polymer ?
#
loop_
_entity_poly.entity_id
_entity_poly.type
_entity_poly.pdbx_seq_one_letter_code
_entity_poly.pdbx_strand_id
1 'polypeptide(L)'
;PPPQLGDLIEFFRPLYQHWGIYVGAGYVVHLTDQEGWSSLSSAIGGSAVVRKDGLENVAHGCNYRVNNKFDQKMIPFPPEKVGQAALQQVGQIMPYSVTSAN
;
A
#
# COMPACT_ATOMS: atom_id res chain seq x y z
N PRO A 1 3.10 -6.58 -16.68
CA PRO A 1 3.84 -7.71 -16.06
C PRO A 1 3.11 -8.13 -14.78
N PRO A 2 3.12 -9.42 -14.41
CA PRO A 2 2.58 -9.84 -13.12
C PRO A 2 3.42 -9.23 -11.98
N PRO A 3 2.79 -8.82 -10.87
CA PRO A 3 3.51 -8.29 -9.72
C PRO A 3 4.35 -9.38 -9.05
N GLN A 4 5.56 -9.02 -8.66
CA GLN A 4 6.52 -9.86 -7.95
C GLN A 4 6.60 -9.46 -6.48
N LEU A 5 7.06 -10.38 -5.64
CA LEU A 5 7.26 -10.11 -4.21
C LEU A 5 8.09 -8.84 -4.03
N GLY A 6 7.64 -7.93 -3.16
CA GLY A 6 8.32 -6.67 -2.88
C GLY A 6 8.01 -5.53 -3.86
N ASP A 7 7.27 -5.79 -4.95
CA ASP A 7 6.86 -4.74 -5.89
C ASP A 7 5.91 -3.75 -5.24
N LEU A 8 6.12 -2.48 -5.57
CA LEU A 8 5.26 -1.39 -5.17
C LEU A 8 4.09 -1.28 -6.17
N ILE A 9 2.88 -1.45 -5.67
CA ILE A 9 1.64 -1.40 -6.44
C ILE A 9 0.98 -0.04 -6.23
N GLU A 10 0.73 0.65 -7.34
CA GLU A 10 -0.03 1.89 -7.39
C GLU A 10 -1.46 1.56 -7.86
N PHE A 11 -2.44 1.93 -7.04
CA PHE A 11 -3.87 1.82 -7.36
C PHE A 11 -4.38 3.20 -7.77
N PHE A 12 -5.04 3.25 -8.92
CA PHE A 12 -5.61 4.48 -9.45
C PHE A 12 -6.96 4.76 -8.79
N ARG A 13 -7.00 5.66 -7.79
CA ARG A 13 -8.25 6.21 -7.25
C ARG A 13 -8.54 7.56 -7.93
N PRO A 14 -9.83 7.97 -8.06
CA PRO A 14 -10.18 9.21 -8.76
C PRO A 14 -9.64 10.50 -8.10
N LEU A 15 -9.40 10.47 -6.78
CA LEU A 15 -9.07 11.66 -5.98
C LEU A 15 -7.69 11.63 -5.33
N TYR A 16 -7.00 10.48 -5.33
CA TYR A 16 -5.66 10.33 -4.76
C TYR A 16 -4.98 9.06 -5.28
N GLN A 17 -3.69 8.90 -5.00
CA GLN A 17 -2.96 7.67 -5.33
C GLN A 17 -2.90 6.79 -4.10
N HIS A 18 -3.41 5.57 -4.22
CA HIS A 18 -3.32 4.58 -3.16
C HIS A 18 -2.17 3.62 -3.47
N TRP A 19 -1.45 3.19 -2.44
CA TRP A 19 -0.22 2.42 -2.59
C TRP A 19 -0.24 1.18 -1.70
N GLY A 20 0.35 0.10 -2.19
CA GLY A 20 0.57 -1.12 -1.43
C GLY A 20 1.82 -1.86 -1.90
N ILE A 21 2.34 -2.76 -1.07
CA ILE A 21 3.47 -3.62 -1.37
C ILE A 21 2.94 -5.02 -1.65
N TYR A 22 3.29 -5.60 -2.78
CA TYR A 22 2.92 -6.98 -3.09
C TYR A 22 3.74 -7.97 -2.25
N VAL A 23 3.04 -8.82 -1.51
CA VAL A 23 3.65 -9.80 -0.58
C VAL A 23 3.52 -11.24 -1.06
N GLY A 24 3.18 -11.44 -2.35
CA GLY A 24 3.04 -12.76 -2.95
C GLY A 24 1.61 -13.32 -2.87
N ALA A 25 1.37 -14.38 -3.66
CA ALA A 25 0.11 -15.14 -3.67
C ALA A 25 -1.17 -14.28 -3.85
N GLY A 26 -1.10 -13.19 -4.61
CA GLY A 26 -2.26 -12.31 -4.82
C GLY A 26 -2.57 -11.36 -3.65
N TYR A 27 -1.68 -11.24 -2.66
CA TYR A 27 -1.86 -10.36 -1.51
C TYR A 27 -0.99 -9.11 -1.60
N VAL A 28 -1.53 -8.01 -1.06
CA VAL A 28 -0.83 -6.74 -0.88
C VAL A 28 -0.93 -6.28 0.56
N VAL A 29 0.13 -5.66 1.05
CA VAL A 29 0.12 -4.92 2.31
C VAL A 29 -0.03 -3.44 1.99
N HIS A 30 -1.02 -2.78 2.56
CA HIS A 30 -1.26 -1.35 2.35
C HIS A 30 -1.70 -0.67 3.63
N LEU A 31 -1.54 0.65 3.66
CA LEU A 31 -2.04 1.50 4.74
C LEU A 31 -3.48 1.90 4.41
N THR A 32 -4.44 1.67 5.31
CA THR A 32 -5.86 2.00 5.11
C THR A 32 -6.48 2.47 6.42
N ASP A 33 -7.67 3.08 6.38
CA ASP A 33 -8.34 3.46 7.63
C ASP A 33 -8.86 2.21 8.37
N GLN A 34 -9.29 2.38 9.63
CA GLN A 34 -9.78 1.24 10.43
C GLN A 34 -11.01 0.56 9.83
N GLU A 35 -11.83 1.27 9.06
CA GLU A 35 -13.03 0.79 8.41
C GLU A 35 -12.71 0.02 7.10
N GLY A 36 -11.44 0.02 6.66
CA GLY A 36 -11.00 -0.60 5.40
C GLY A 36 -11.55 0.13 4.17
N TRP A 37 -12.13 1.31 4.37
CA TRP A 37 -12.66 2.12 3.29
C TRP A 37 -11.56 3.10 2.90
N SER A 38 -11.15 3.04 1.64
CA SER A 38 -10.26 4.02 0.99
C SER A 38 -11.02 5.34 0.78
N SER A 39 -11.56 5.86 1.88
CA SER A 39 -12.35 7.08 1.91
C SER A 39 -11.57 8.17 2.58
N LEU A 40 -11.89 9.37 2.14
CA LEU A 40 -11.35 10.62 2.62
C LEU A 40 -11.66 10.88 4.11
N SER A 41 -12.20 9.91 4.86
CA SER A 41 -12.36 9.93 6.32
C SER A 41 -11.02 10.17 7.03
N SER A 42 -9.90 9.67 6.48
CA SER A 42 -8.56 9.92 7.03
C SER A 42 -8.02 11.34 6.76
N ALA A 43 -8.70 12.17 5.97
CA ALA A 43 -8.32 13.58 5.79
C ALA A 43 -8.59 14.45 7.02
N ILE A 44 -9.36 13.94 8.00
CA ILE A 44 -9.75 14.63 9.22
C ILE A 44 -9.29 13.80 10.42
N GLY A 45 -7.98 13.82 10.73
CA GLY A 45 -7.45 13.31 12.00
C GLY A 45 -7.70 11.83 12.33
N GLY A 46 -7.68 10.95 11.32
CA GLY A 46 -7.93 9.52 11.49
C GLY A 46 -6.64 8.70 11.62
N SER A 47 -6.63 7.73 12.53
CA SER A 47 -5.58 6.71 12.58
C SER A 47 -5.67 5.78 11.37
N ALA A 48 -4.54 5.46 10.73
CA ALA A 48 -4.48 4.48 9.66
C ALA A 48 -3.88 3.17 10.18
N VAL A 49 -4.33 2.03 9.68
CA VAL A 49 -3.86 0.69 10.02
C VAL A 49 -3.22 0.04 8.80
N VAL A 50 -2.10 -0.64 9.02
CA VAL A 50 -1.47 -1.46 7.98
C VAL A 50 -2.24 -2.77 7.88
N ARG A 51 -2.82 -3.07 6.72
CA ARG A 51 -3.57 -4.29 6.47
C ARG A 51 -2.95 -5.11 5.34
N LYS A 52 -3.21 -6.41 5.39
CA LYS A 52 -2.90 -7.35 4.31
C LYS A 52 -4.22 -7.79 3.69
N ASP A 53 -4.44 -7.40 2.44
CA ASP A 53 -5.67 -7.68 1.71
C ASP A 53 -5.37 -8.25 0.32
N GLY A 54 -6.37 -8.88 -0.29
CA GLY A 54 -6.24 -9.40 -1.66
C GLY A 54 -6.08 -8.27 -2.65
N LEU A 55 -5.16 -8.40 -3.62
CA LEU A 55 -4.88 -7.39 -4.64
C LEU A 55 -6.16 -6.97 -5.39
N GLU A 56 -7.00 -7.93 -5.76
CA GLU A 56 -8.28 -7.69 -6.44
C GLU A 56 -9.28 -6.99 -5.52
N ASN A 57 -9.29 -7.35 -4.23
CA ASN A 57 -10.11 -6.66 -3.24
C ASN A 57 -9.68 -5.21 -3.14
N VAL A 58 -8.39 -4.91 -2.92
CA VAL A 58 -7.87 -3.54 -2.79
C VAL A 58 -8.06 -2.73 -4.07
N ALA A 59 -7.99 -3.37 -5.24
CA ALA A 59 -8.29 -2.73 -6.50
C ALA A 59 -9.75 -2.26 -6.58
N HIS A 60 -10.71 -2.98 -5.98
CA HIS A 60 -12.14 -2.67 -6.06
C HIS A 60 -12.61 -2.41 -7.51
N GLY A 61 -12.07 -3.13 -8.50
CA GLY A 61 -12.35 -2.92 -9.92
C GLY A 61 -11.65 -1.71 -10.56
N CYS A 62 -10.82 -0.96 -9.83
CA CYS A 62 -9.93 0.06 -10.38
C CYS A 62 -8.66 -0.58 -10.99
N ASN A 63 -8.06 0.10 -11.96
CA ASN A 63 -6.77 -0.31 -12.47
C ASN A 63 -5.68 -0.13 -11.40
N TYR A 64 -4.68 -1.00 -11.48
CA TYR A 64 -3.43 -0.88 -10.72
C TYR A 64 -2.24 -1.13 -11.63
N ARG A 65 -1.06 -0.66 -11.21
CA ARG A 65 0.21 -0.94 -11.89
C ARG A 65 1.33 -1.18 -10.90
N VAL A 66 2.32 -1.97 -11.32
CA VAL A 66 3.62 -2.02 -10.63
C VAL A 66 4.35 -0.72 -10.93
N ASN A 67 4.75 0.01 -9.90
CA ASN A 67 5.49 1.26 -10.01
C ASN A 67 6.55 1.34 -8.90
N ASN A 68 7.71 0.72 -9.14
CA ASN A 68 8.86 0.79 -8.25
C ASN A 68 9.60 2.13 -8.41
N LYS A 69 8.92 3.23 -8.05
CA LYS A 69 9.40 4.62 -8.27
C LYS A 69 10.75 4.94 -7.61
N PHE A 70 11.17 4.11 -6.65
CA PHE A 70 12.40 4.30 -5.88
C PHE A 70 13.61 3.55 -6.48
N ASP A 71 13.41 2.58 -7.36
CA ASP A 71 14.50 1.78 -7.94
C ASP A 71 15.47 2.62 -8.78
N GLN A 72 15.00 3.74 -9.32
CA GLN A 72 15.84 4.70 -10.06
C GLN A 72 16.66 5.62 -9.14
N LYS A 73 16.28 5.74 -7.86
CA LYS A 73 16.87 6.68 -6.89
C LYS A 73 17.70 5.98 -5.81
N MET A 74 17.37 4.73 -5.50
CA MET A 74 17.97 3.96 -4.42
C MET A 74 18.16 2.51 -4.85
N ILE A 75 19.17 1.86 -4.28
CA ILE A 75 19.36 0.42 -4.46
C ILE A 75 18.16 -0.27 -3.78
N PRO A 76 17.34 -1.02 -4.52
CA PRO A 76 16.20 -1.71 -3.94
C PRO A 76 16.69 -2.75 -2.92
N PHE A 77 16.00 -2.82 -1.78
CA PHE A 77 16.23 -3.91 -0.84
C PHE A 77 15.82 -5.25 -1.48
N PRO A 78 16.39 -6.38 -1.02
CA PRO A 78 15.96 -7.69 -1.48
C PRO A 78 14.44 -7.84 -1.32
N PRO A 79 13.72 -8.32 -2.35
CA PRO A 79 12.26 -8.36 -2.36
C PRO A 79 11.68 -9.14 -1.18
N GLU A 80 12.37 -10.21 -0.75
CA GLU A 80 12.01 -10.96 0.46
C GLU A 80 12.05 -10.12 1.72
N LYS A 81 13.08 -9.27 1.86
CA LYS A 81 13.24 -8.38 3.01
C LYS A 81 12.16 -7.30 3.03
N VAL A 82 11.81 -6.76 1.86
CA VAL A 82 10.71 -5.78 1.72
C VAL A 82 9.37 -6.42 2.09
N GLY A 83 9.08 -7.60 1.53
CA GLY A 83 7.84 -8.33 1.82
C GLY A 83 7.73 -8.70 3.30
N GLN A 84 8.81 -9.20 3.91
CA GLN A 84 8.84 -9.52 5.34
C GLN A 84 8.64 -8.27 6.22
N ALA A 85 9.32 -7.18 5.91
CA ALA A 85 9.17 -5.92 6.66
C ALA A 85 7.75 -5.34 6.53
N ALA A 86 7.12 -5.48 5.36
CA ALA A 86 5.72 -5.09 5.17
C ALA A 86 4.78 -5.95 6.01
N LEU A 87 4.98 -7.28 6.00
CA LEU A 87 4.19 -8.22 6.81
C LEU A 87 4.34 -7.96 8.32
N GLN A 88 5.53 -7.59 8.79
CA GLN A 88 5.78 -7.24 10.21
C GLN A 88 5.05 -5.98 10.66
N GLN A 89 4.65 -5.12 9.71
CA GLN A 89 3.90 -3.91 10.02
C GLN A 89 2.38 -4.14 10.05
N VAL A 90 1.88 -5.28 9.57
CA VAL A 90 0.44 -5.58 9.54
C VAL A 90 -0.14 -5.54 10.96
N GLY A 91 -1.23 -4.78 11.13
CA GLY A 91 -1.89 -4.55 12.42
C GLY A 91 -1.37 -3.32 13.16
N GLN A 92 -0.29 -2.68 12.72
CA GLN A 92 0.17 -1.42 13.32
C GLN A 92 -0.75 -0.27 12.95
N ILE A 93 -1.04 0.58 13.94
CA ILE A 93 -1.83 1.80 13.78
C ILE A 93 -0.85 2.98 13.74
N MET A 94 -0.87 3.70 12.62
CA MET A 94 -0.04 4.87 12.36
C MET A 94 -0.92 6.14 12.42
N PRO A 95 -0.47 7.22 13.09
CA PRO A 95 -1.15 8.50 13.00
C PRO A 95 -1.06 9.03 11.56
N TYR A 96 -2.20 9.20 10.90
CA TYR A 96 -2.24 9.70 9.53
C TYR A 96 -2.72 11.16 9.55
N SER A 97 -1.86 12.07 9.10
CA SER A 97 -2.21 13.49 8.93
C SER A 97 -1.99 13.87 7.48
N VAL A 98 -3.08 14.11 6.74
CA VAL A 98 -3.06 14.51 5.32
C VAL A 98 -2.39 15.88 5.09
N THR A 99 -2.09 16.63 6.15
CA THR A 99 -1.37 17.90 6.10
C THR A 99 0.14 17.78 5.94
N SER A 100 0.70 16.57 6.04
CA SER A 100 2.14 16.34 5.88
C SER A 100 2.40 15.57 4.58
N ALA A 101 2.63 16.30 3.49
CA ALA A 101 3.19 15.72 2.28
C ALA A 101 4.53 15.03 2.65
N ASN A 102 4.59 13.71 2.51
CA ASN A 102 5.83 12.92 2.53
C ASN A 102 6.18 12.48 1.11
#